data_AF-A0A953RK43-F1
#
_entry.id   AF-A0A953RK43-F1
#
_cell.length_a   1.000
_cell.length_b   1.000
_cell.length_c   1.000
_cell.angle_alpha   90.00
_cell.angle_beta   90.00
_cell.angle_gamma   90.00
#
_symmetry.space_group_name_H-M   'P 1'
#
loop_
_entity.id
_entity.type
_entity.pdbx_description
1 polymer ?
#
loop_
_entity_poly.entity_id
_entity_poly.type
_entity_poly.pdbx_seq_one_letter_code
_entity_poly.pdbx_strand_id
1 'polypeptide(L)'
;MPDSITSNTKITPLFALQFCVVLIVIGVVLLRPGVWNAARLAGLCIAVPAAVLLFTARWQLGQSFSVTPQAKELVTHGLYAKIRNPIYVFSGLLVLGILISLQYRYALLLLLVLIPVQIVRARQEAKILEARFGDQYRKYRERTWF
;
A
#
# COMPACT_ATOMS: atom_id res chain seq x y z
N MET A 1 9.18 14.66 -34.56
CA MET A 1 9.67 14.17 -33.25
C MET A 1 8.49 14.20 -32.28
N PRO A 2 7.81 13.09 -31.99
CA PRO A 2 6.64 13.12 -31.12
C PRO A 2 6.95 12.65 -29.69
N ASP A 3 6.69 13.54 -28.74
CA ASP A 3 5.96 13.33 -27.47
C ASP A 3 6.36 12.19 -26.52
N SER A 4 7.54 12.31 -25.89
CA SER A 4 7.94 11.45 -24.75
C SER A 4 7.71 12.08 -23.36
N ILE A 5 7.02 13.23 -23.24
CA ILE A 5 6.99 14.02 -21.98
C ILE A 5 5.69 13.85 -21.16
N THR A 6 4.60 13.26 -21.69
CA THR A 6 3.27 13.34 -21.03
C THR A 6 2.91 12.18 -20.09
N SER A 7 3.79 11.19 -19.87
CA SER A 7 3.47 10.05 -18.99
C SER A 7 3.67 10.30 -17.49
N ASN A 8 4.51 11.28 -17.11
CA ASN A 8 4.98 11.38 -15.72
C ASN A 8 4.02 12.14 -14.80
N THR A 9 3.15 13.01 -15.34
CA THR A 9 2.39 13.99 -14.57
C THR A 9 1.24 13.42 -13.74
N LYS A 10 0.73 12.21 -14.06
CA LYS A 10 -0.39 11.57 -13.31
C LYS A 10 0.06 10.70 -12.14
N ILE A 11 1.31 10.26 -12.17
CA ILE A 11 1.89 9.40 -11.15
C ILE A 11 2.43 10.24 -9.97
N THR A 12 2.93 11.44 -10.27
CA THR A 12 3.39 12.44 -9.30
C THR A 12 2.35 12.83 -8.23
N PRO A 13 1.07 13.14 -8.53
CA PRO A 13 0.09 13.54 -7.51
C PRO A 13 -0.24 12.41 -6.53
N LEU A 14 -0.25 11.15 -6.96
CA LEU A 14 -0.49 10.02 -6.05
C LEU A 14 0.68 9.82 -5.09
N PHE A 15 1.92 9.96 -5.57
CA PHE A 15 3.11 9.91 -4.71
C PHE A 15 3.21 11.11 -3.78
N ALA A 16 2.90 12.31 -4.27
CA ALA A 16 2.83 13.52 -3.45
C ALA A 16 1.77 13.36 -2.36
N LEU A 17 0.58 12.85 -2.68
CA LEU A 17 -0.46 12.57 -1.69
C LEU A 17 0.02 11.55 -0.64
N GLN A 18 0.63 10.45 -1.08
CA GLN A 18 1.17 9.42 -0.18
C GLN A 18 2.26 9.99 0.75
N PHE A 19 3.16 10.80 0.21
CA PHE A 19 4.22 11.46 0.98
C PHE A 19 3.66 12.47 1.97
N CYS A 20 2.69 13.29 1.55
CA CYS A 20 1.96 14.21 2.43
C CYS A 20 1.25 13.47 3.56
N VAL A 21 0.55 12.36 3.28
CA VAL A 21 -0.12 11.55 4.31
C VAL A 21 0.91 11.01 5.32
N VAL A 22 2.06 10.51 4.87
CA VAL A 22 3.12 10.03 5.76
C VAL A 22 3.70 11.17 6.60
N LEU A 23 3.99 12.33 6.01
CA LEU A 23 4.48 13.50 6.74
C LEU A 23 3.46 14.02 7.76
N ILE A 24 2.18 14.08 7.39
CA ILE A 24 1.10 14.45 8.30
C ILE A 24 1.02 13.46 9.46
N VAL A 25 1.09 12.16 9.17
CA VAL A 25 1.07 11.12 10.21
C VAL A 25 2.27 11.26 11.17
N ILE A 26 3.48 11.40 10.64
CA ILE A 26 4.69 11.58 11.44
C ILE A 26 4.57 12.87 12.26
N GLY A 27 4.18 13.98 11.63
CA GLY A 27 3.96 15.26 12.29
C GLY A 27 2.92 15.17 13.41
N VAL A 28 1.77 14.53 13.16
CA VAL A 28 0.73 14.32 14.17
C VAL A 28 1.23 13.48 15.33
N VAL A 29 2.06 12.45 15.11
CA VAL A 29 2.61 11.63 16.20
C VAL A 29 3.70 12.38 16.98
N LEU A 30 4.58 13.11 16.30
CA LEU A 30 5.70 13.85 16.90
C LEU A 30 5.23 15.10 17.67
N LEU A 31 4.30 15.85 17.10
CA LEU A 31 3.79 17.10 17.69
C LEU A 31 2.75 16.84 18.77
N ARG A 32 2.27 15.59 18.94
CA ARG A 32 1.27 15.24 19.95
C ARG A 32 1.88 15.36 21.35
N PRO A 33 1.45 16.32 22.17
CA PRO A 33 1.91 16.41 23.54
C PRO A 33 1.52 15.12 24.27
N GLY A 34 2.49 14.54 24.98
CA GLY A 34 2.33 13.26 25.66
C GLY A 34 3.67 12.59 25.93
N VAL A 35 3.64 11.62 26.85
CA VAL A 35 4.84 10.84 27.20
C VAL A 35 5.26 9.92 26.05
N TRP A 36 6.55 9.86 25.80
CA TRP A 36 7.15 8.88 24.91
C TRP A 36 7.19 7.52 25.62
N ASN A 37 6.08 6.80 25.53
CA ASN A 37 5.96 5.45 26.08
C ASN A 37 6.31 4.37 25.05
N ALA A 38 6.52 3.14 25.53
CA ALA A 38 6.87 2.00 24.68
C ALA A 38 5.85 1.75 23.56
N ALA A 39 4.57 2.01 23.80
CA ALA A 39 3.53 1.88 22.78
C ALA A 39 3.73 2.88 21.64
N ARG A 40 4.04 4.14 21.95
CA ARG A 40 4.33 5.17 20.93
C ARG A 40 5.51 4.79 20.06
N LEU A 41 6.60 4.30 20.67
CA LEU A 41 7.79 3.85 19.96
C LEU A 41 7.52 2.60 19.11
N ALA A 42 6.84 1.60 19.68
CA ALA A 42 6.48 0.37 18.98
C ALA A 42 5.61 0.66 17.76
N GLY A 43 4.63 1.55 17.90
CA GLY A 43 3.78 1.98 16.78
C GLY A 43 4.58 2.66 15.67
N LEU A 44 5.54 3.51 15.99
CA LEU A 44 6.44 4.15 15.01
C LEU A 44 7.35 3.14 14.32
N CYS A 45 7.91 2.18 15.07
CA CYS A 45 8.71 1.08 14.54
C CYS A 45 7.94 0.18 13.57
N ILE A 46 6.61 0.14 13.66
CA ILE A 46 5.75 -0.55 12.69
C ILE A 46 5.39 0.37 11.52
N ALA A 47 4.95 1.60 11.82
CA ALA A 47 4.43 2.54 10.84
C ALA A 47 5.48 2.99 9.82
N VAL A 48 6.70 3.29 10.26
CA VAL A 48 7.77 3.80 9.39
C VAL A 48 8.19 2.76 8.33
N PRO A 49 8.55 1.51 8.70
CA PRO A 49 8.83 0.48 7.70
C PRO A 49 7.63 0.17 6.79
N ALA A 50 6.41 0.15 7.34
CA ALA A 50 5.20 -0.08 6.55
C ALA A 50 4.98 1.04 5.52
N ALA A 51 5.24 2.30 5.86
CA ALA A 51 5.17 3.42 4.92
C ALA A 51 6.18 3.28 3.78
N VAL A 52 7.43 2.91 4.10
CA VAL A 52 8.48 2.67 3.09
C VAL A 52 8.08 1.53 2.15
N LEU A 53 7.64 0.39 2.70
CA LEU A 53 7.20 -0.76 1.92
C LEU A 53 5.98 -0.43 1.05
N LEU A 54 5.02 0.32 1.58
CA LEU A 54 3.86 0.80 0.83
C LEU A 54 4.25 1.73 -0.32
N PHE A 55 5.22 2.62 -0.10
CA PHE A 55 5.75 3.50 -1.13
C PHE A 55 6.43 2.67 -2.25
N THR A 56 7.28 1.72 -1.88
CA THR A 56 7.96 0.85 -2.86
C THR A 56 6.98 -0.02 -3.65
N ALA A 57 5.91 -0.54 -3.02
CA ALA A 57 4.86 -1.27 -3.71
C ALA A 57 4.13 -0.39 -4.73
N ARG A 58 3.74 0.83 -4.34
CA ARG A 58 3.12 1.78 -5.27
C ARG A 58 4.04 2.17 -6.41
N TRP A 59 5.33 2.33 -6.14
CA TRP A 59 6.36 2.61 -7.15
C TRP A 59 6.46 1.49 -8.17
N GLN A 60 6.60 0.24 -7.73
CA GLN A 60 6.64 -0.94 -8.60
C GLN A 60 5.37 -1.07 -9.43
N LEU A 61 4.20 -0.80 -8.84
CA LEU A 61 2.93 -0.84 -9.55
C LEU A 61 2.82 0.29 -10.59
N GLY A 62 3.16 1.52 -10.20
CA GLY A 62 3.09 2.71 -11.05
C GLY A 62 4.03 2.66 -12.25
N GLN A 63 5.21 2.05 -12.11
CA GLN A 63 6.12 1.81 -13.24
C GLN A 63 5.51 0.91 -14.32
N SER A 64 4.64 -0.03 -13.95
CA SER A 64 3.94 -0.90 -14.90
C SER A 64 2.67 -0.28 -15.50
N PHE A 65 2.21 0.86 -14.98
CA PHE A 65 1.13 1.66 -15.56
C PHE A 65 1.68 2.72 -16.52
N SER A 66 2.37 2.29 -17.59
CA SER A 66 2.79 3.21 -18.65
C SER A 66 1.64 3.51 -19.64
N VAL A 67 1.16 4.75 -19.59
CA VAL A 67 0.47 5.55 -20.65
C VAL A 67 -0.95 5.18 -21.10
N THR A 68 -1.52 4.01 -20.80
CA THR A 68 -2.96 3.74 -21.10
C THR A 68 -3.74 3.16 -19.91
N PRO A 69 -5.04 3.51 -19.71
CA PRO A 69 -5.80 3.28 -18.47
C PRO A 69 -6.25 1.82 -18.27
N GLN A 70 -5.59 0.88 -18.93
CA GLN A 70 -5.90 -0.53 -18.89
C GLN A 70 -4.62 -1.22 -18.44
N ALA A 71 -4.64 -1.87 -17.27
CA ALA A 71 -3.57 -2.75 -16.81
C ALA A 71 -3.13 -3.70 -17.94
N LYS A 72 -2.08 -3.33 -18.68
CA LYS A 72 -1.56 -4.09 -19.82
C LYS A 72 -0.68 -5.24 -19.36
N GLU A 73 -0.07 -5.12 -18.17
CA GLU A 73 0.90 -6.10 -17.68
C GLU A 73 0.64 -6.46 -16.22
N LEU A 74 0.91 -7.72 -15.90
CA LEU A 74 0.89 -8.26 -14.55
C LEU A 74 2.25 -7.98 -13.88
N VAL A 75 2.24 -7.16 -12.84
CA VAL A 75 3.45 -6.85 -12.06
C VAL A 75 3.79 -8.06 -11.19
N THR A 76 4.94 -8.69 -11.44
CA THR A 76 5.36 -9.92 -10.75
C THR A 76 6.77 -9.85 -10.17
N HIS A 77 7.38 -8.66 -10.13
CA HIS A 77 8.74 -8.44 -9.63
C HIS A 77 8.73 -7.68 -8.29
N GLY A 78 9.86 -7.67 -7.58
CA GLY A 78 9.99 -6.93 -6.33
C GLY A 78 9.08 -7.47 -5.21
N LEU A 79 8.28 -6.60 -4.59
CA LEU A 79 7.33 -7.00 -3.54
C LEU A 79 6.20 -7.86 -4.11
N TYR A 80 5.79 -7.60 -5.35
CA TYR A 80 4.77 -8.37 -6.05
C TYR A 80 5.22 -9.81 -6.35
N ALA A 81 6.54 -10.08 -6.39
CA ALA A 81 7.05 -11.44 -6.57
C ALA A 81 6.74 -12.37 -5.37
N LYS A 82 6.44 -11.80 -4.19
CA LYS A 82 6.18 -12.55 -2.96
C LYS A 82 4.76 -12.38 -2.44
N ILE A 83 4.21 -11.18 -2.53
CA ILE A 83 2.88 -10.82 -2.02
C ILE A 83 2.07 -10.32 -3.20
N ARG A 84 0.87 -10.86 -3.48
CA ARG A 84 0.06 -10.41 -4.63
C ARG A 84 -0.49 -9.01 -4.42
N ASN A 85 -0.83 -8.72 -3.17
CA ASN A 85 -1.54 -7.53 -2.74
C ASN A 85 -0.75 -6.70 -1.71
N PRO A 86 0.52 -6.31 -2.00
CA PRO A 86 1.41 -5.70 -1.01
C PRO A 86 0.89 -4.34 -0.53
N ILE A 87 0.21 -3.58 -1.39
CA ILE A 87 -0.41 -2.30 -1.02
C ILE A 87 -1.42 -2.48 0.12
N TYR A 88 -2.25 -3.53 0.07
CA TYR A 88 -3.26 -3.82 1.09
C TYR A 88 -2.63 -4.23 2.41
N VAL A 89 -1.58 -5.06 2.36
CA VAL A 89 -0.83 -5.50 3.54
C VAL A 89 -0.13 -4.32 4.23
N PHE A 90 0.66 -3.56 3.49
CA PHE A 90 1.46 -2.47 4.07
C PHE A 90 0.61 -1.26 4.47
N SER A 91 -0.50 -0.99 3.79
CA SER A 91 -1.46 0.02 4.25
C SER A 91 -2.15 -0.39 5.56
N GLY A 92 -2.49 -1.66 5.74
CA GLY A 92 -3.01 -2.18 7.00
C GLY A 92 -1.99 -2.05 8.14
N LEU A 93 -0.74 -2.43 7.90
CA LEU A 93 0.35 -2.29 8.88
C LEU A 93 0.64 -0.84 9.23
N LEU A 94 0.61 0.07 8.25
CA LEU A 94 0.77 1.50 8.48
C LEU A 94 -0.33 2.02 9.41
N VAL A 95 -1.60 1.71 9.12
CA VAL A 95 -2.73 2.10 9.97
C VAL A 95 -2.59 1.51 11.38
N LEU A 96 -2.24 0.23 11.51
CA LEU A 96 -1.99 -0.42 12.79
C LEU A 96 -0.90 0.31 13.60
N GLY A 97 0.25 0.61 13.00
CA GLY A 97 1.34 1.32 13.66
C GLY A 97 0.94 2.71 14.14
N ILE A 98 0.17 3.44 13.34
CA ILE A 98 -0.39 4.76 13.72
C ILE A 98 -1.32 4.63 14.91
N LEU A 99 -2.26 3.69 14.86
CA LEU A 99 -3.25 3.50 15.92
C LEU A 99 -2.61 3.11 17.26
N ILE A 100 -1.58 2.26 17.22
CA ILE A 100 -0.76 1.93 18.39
C ILE A 100 -0.02 3.19 18.89
N SER A 101 0.58 3.96 17.96
CA SER A 101 1.33 5.18 18.31
C SER A 101 0.47 6.24 19.01
N LEU A 102 -0.79 6.32 18.60
CA LEU A 102 -1.79 7.22 19.15
C LEU A 102 -2.50 6.65 20.38
N GLN A 103 -2.19 5.41 20.77
CA GLN A 103 -2.83 4.66 21.86
C GLN A 103 -4.35 4.67 21.74
N TYR A 104 -4.85 4.53 20.52
CA TYR A 104 -6.27 4.63 20.25
C TYR A 104 -6.97 3.36 20.75
N ARG A 105 -7.78 3.47 21.82
CA ARG A 105 -8.45 2.33 22.45
C ARG A 105 -9.36 1.52 21.51
N TYR A 106 -9.86 2.15 20.45
CA TYR A 106 -10.70 1.51 19.43
C TYR A 106 -9.92 1.09 18.18
N ALA A 107 -8.59 1.07 18.25
CA ALA A 107 -7.72 0.64 17.16
C ALA A 107 -8.11 -0.73 16.61
N LEU A 108 -8.37 -1.69 17.51
CA LEU A 108 -8.74 -3.04 17.16
C LEU A 108 -10.08 -3.09 16.41
N LEU A 109 -11.07 -2.30 16.82
CA LEU A 109 -12.37 -2.24 16.12
C LEU A 109 -12.21 -1.69 14.70
N LEU A 110 -11.39 -0.65 14.53
CA LEU A 110 -11.14 -0.09 13.20
C LEU A 110 -10.46 -1.11 12.28
N LEU A 111 -9.48 -1.86 12.80
CA LEU A 111 -8.81 -2.92 12.05
C LEU A 111 -9.73 -4.08 11.73
N LEU A 112 -10.63 -4.44 12.65
CA LEU A 112 -11.61 -5.50 12.46
C LEU A 112 -12.59 -5.17 11.32
N VAL A 113 -12.82 -3.89 11.02
CA VAL A 113 -13.61 -3.46 9.86
C VAL A 113 -12.73 -3.32 8.60
N LEU A 114 -11.54 -2.73 8.73
CA LEU A 114 -10.67 -2.47 7.57
C LEU A 114 -10.17 -3.77 6.93
N ILE A 115 -9.73 -4.74 7.72
CA ILE A 115 -9.14 -5.98 7.20
C ILE A 115 -10.12 -6.73 6.28
N PRO A 116 -11.38 -7.01 6.67
CA PRO A 116 -12.36 -7.62 5.77
C PRO A 116 -12.61 -6.84 4.49
N VAL A 117 -12.71 -5.51 4.57
CA VAL A 117 -12.91 -4.66 3.38
C VAL A 117 -11.76 -4.81 2.40
N GLN A 118 -10.52 -4.81 2.90
CA GLN A 118 -9.33 -5.01 2.07
C GLN A 118 -9.30 -6.41 1.47
N ILE A 119 -9.69 -7.45 2.22
CA ILE A 119 -9.79 -8.83 1.71
C ILE A 119 -10.81 -8.91 0.56
N VAL A 120 -11.99 -8.32 0.74
CA VAL A 120 -13.05 -8.32 -0.30
C VAL A 120 -12.56 -7.63 -1.56
N ARG A 121 -11.91 -6.47 -1.42
CA ARG A 121 -11.34 -5.72 -2.55
C ARG A 121 -10.24 -6.49 -3.26
N ALA A 122 -9.29 -7.07 -2.52
CA ALA A 122 -8.22 -7.89 -3.09
C ALA A 122 -8.79 -9.10 -3.86
N ARG A 123 -9.88 -9.72 -3.37
CA ARG A 123 -10.58 -10.81 -4.08
C ARG A 123 -11.27 -10.34 -5.35
N GLN A 124 -11.88 -9.16 -5.34
CA GLN A 124 -12.49 -8.57 -6.55
C GLN A 124 -11.43 -8.25 -7.60
N GLU A 125 -10.31 -7.65 -7.18
CA GLU A 125 -9.17 -7.37 -8.05
C GLU A 125 -8.58 -8.67 -8.63
N ALA A 126 -8.43 -9.71 -7.81
CA ALA A 126 -7.99 -11.02 -8.27
C ALA A 126 -8.91 -11.62 -9.36
N LYS A 127 -10.23 -11.46 -9.23
CA LYS A 127 -11.18 -11.92 -10.28
C LYS A 127 -11.01 -11.14 -11.58
N ILE A 128 -10.80 -9.82 -11.50
CA ILE A 128 -10.57 -8.97 -12.67
C ILE A 128 -9.25 -9.35 -13.36
N LEU A 129 -8.19 -9.56 -12.57
CA LEU A 129 -6.89 -9.96 -13.08
C LEU A 129 -6.92 -11.38 -13.68
N GLU A 130 -7.64 -12.32 -13.05
CA GLU A 130 -7.83 -13.67 -13.60
C GLU A 130 -8.63 -13.64 -14.92
N ALA A 131 -9.69 -12.83 -14.99
CA ALA A 131 -10.46 -12.66 -16.22
C ALA A 131 -9.65 -12.02 -17.36
N ARG A 132 -8.69 -11.15 -17.04
CA ARG A 132 -7.86 -10.47 -18.04
C ARG A 132 -6.63 -11.29 -18.45
N PHE A 133 -5.94 -11.92 -17.51
CA PHE A 133 -4.63 -12.55 -17.73
C PHE A 133 -4.66 -14.09 -17.67
N GLY A 134 -5.79 -14.70 -17.32
CA GLY A 134 -6.02 -16.15 -17.37
C GLY A 134 -4.92 -16.95 -16.67
N ASP A 135 -4.30 -17.87 -17.41
CA ASP A 135 -3.28 -18.79 -16.90
C ASP A 135 -2.02 -18.08 -16.38
N GLN A 136 -1.68 -16.90 -16.92
CA GLN A 136 -0.55 -16.12 -16.43
C GLN A 136 -0.80 -15.67 -14.98
N TYR A 137 -2.02 -15.25 -14.67
CA TYR A 137 -2.40 -14.90 -13.30
C TYR A 137 -2.48 -16.13 -12.38
N ARG A 138 -2.92 -17.28 -12.89
CA ARG A 138 -2.96 -18.54 -12.11
C ARG A 138 -1.57 -18.99 -11.68
N LYS A 139 -0.61 -19.02 -12.60
CA LYS A 139 0.80 -19.36 -12.29
C LYS A 139 1.42 -18.36 -11.32
N TYR A 140 1.09 -17.08 -11.47
CA TYR A 140 1.52 -16.05 -10.53
C TYR A 140 0.94 -16.29 -9.13
N ARG A 141 -0.36 -16.61 -9.04
CA ARG A 141 -1.06 -16.89 -7.79
C ARG A 141 -0.48 -18.06 -7.01
N GLU A 142 -0.05 -19.11 -7.70
CA GLU A 142 0.57 -20.29 -7.08
C GLU A 142 1.92 -19.99 -6.43
N ARG A 143 2.62 -18.95 -6.90
CA ARG A 143 3.98 -18.59 -6.45
C ARG A 143 4.00 -17.48 -5.42
N THR A 144 2.83 -16.93 -5.06
CA THR A 144 2.73 -15.71 -4.25
C THR A 144 1.77 -15.88 -3.09
N TRP A 145 2.15 -15.28 -1.97
CA TRP A 145 1.30 -15.15 -0.79
C TRP A 145 0.27 -14.06 -1.02
N PHE A 146 -0.91 -14.25 -0.45
CA PHE A 146 -2.00 -13.26 -0.32
C PHE A 146 -2.21 -12.27 -1.49
#